data_AF-A0A4Q1K0E5-F1
#
_entry.id   AF-A0A4Q1K0E5-F1
#
_cell.length_a   1.000
_cell.length_b   1.000
_cell.length_c   1.000
_cell.angle_alpha   90.00
_cell.angle_beta   90.00
_cell.angle_gamma   90.00
#
_symmetry.space_group_name_H-M   'P 1'
#
loop_
_entity.id
_entity.type
_entity.pdbx_description
1 polymer ?
#
loop_
_entity_poly.entity_id
_entity_poly.type
_entity_poly.pdbx_seq_one_letter_code
_entity_poly.pdbx_strand_id
1 'polypeptide(L)'
;MDSKEQFFEIISKYYGNIIDNEIPREFLIGMCMRVTDYYYNQYSRFHKQYPKSQKRYSTFDLKDIDHPSTLETVIKYFKEVDVNQYLYYSSITLKLTESEVKRFEKSREDFYNMF
;
A
#
# COMPACT_ATOMS: atom_id res chain seq x y z
N MET A 1 10.62 15.56 8.70
CA MET A 1 9.94 14.51 7.92
C MET A 1 9.93 14.97 6.47
N ASP A 2 10.22 14.06 5.56
CA ASP A 2 10.17 14.26 4.13
C ASP A 2 8.77 14.67 3.68
N SER A 3 8.73 15.32 2.53
CA SER A 3 7.49 15.73 1.87
C SER A 3 6.68 14.53 1.38
N LYS A 4 5.40 14.78 1.10
CA LYS A 4 4.50 13.78 0.54
C LYS A 4 4.96 13.33 -0.84
N GLU A 5 5.53 14.26 -1.61
CA GLU A 5 6.12 14.03 -2.92
C GLU A 5 7.29 13.05 -2.84
N GLN A 6 8.17 13.19 -1.84
CA GLN A 6 9.28 12.26 -1.62
C GLN A 6 8.78 10.85 -1.22
N PHE A 7 7.71 10.74 -0.43
CA PHE A 7 7.09 9.45 -0.14
C PHE A 7 6.56 8.81 -1.43
N PHE A 8 5.85 9.60 -2.25
CA PHE A 8 5.34 9.14 -3.52
C PHE A 8 6.44 8.68 -4.46
N GLU A 9 7.57 9.40 -4.56
CA GLU A 9 8.71 9.00 -5.38
C GLU A 9 9.28 7.63 -4.97
N ILE A 10 9.45 7.38 -3.66
CA ILE A 10 9.95 6.09 -3.16
C ILE A 10 8.97 4.96 -3.49
N ILE A 11 7.68 5.17 -3.22
CA ILE A 11 6.62 4.17 -3.42
C ILE A 11 6.42 3.89 -4.92
N SER A 12 6.30 4.93 -5.74
CA SER A 12 6.10 4.79 -7.19
C SER A 12 7.30 4.14 -7.88
N LYS A 13 8.53 4.45 -7.45
CA LYS A 13 9.73 3.78 -7.95
C LYS A 13 9.73 2.29 -7.59
N TYR A 14 9.34 1.94 -6.37
CA TYR A 14 9.26 0.53 -5.96
C TYR A 14 8.26 -0.25 -6.81
N TYR A 15 7.02 0.23 -6.92
CA TYR A 15 5.98 -0.49 -7.66
C TYR A 15 6.18 -0.44 -9.18
N GLY A 16 6.70 0.67 -9.71
CA GLY A 16 7.05 0.80 -11.12
C GLY A 16 8.08 -0.25 -11.57
N ASN A 17 9.03 -0.60 -10.71
CA ASN A 17 10.01 -1.66 -10.99
C ASN A 17 9.41 -3.08 -10.92
N ILE A 18 8.27 -3.25 -10.28
CA ILE A 18 7.63 -4.57 -10.08
C ILE A 18 6.65 -4.89 -11.20
N ILE A 19 5.90 -3.88 -11.65
CA ILE A 19 4.70 -4.08 -12.46
C ILE A 19 5.01 -4.12 -13.97
N ASP A 20 6.18 -3.64 -14.42
CA ASP A 20 6.67 -3.70 -15.81
C ASP A 20 5.60 -3.49 -16.92
N ASN A 21 4.70 -2.51 -16.73
CA ASN A 21 3.58 -2.18 -17.61
C ASN A 21 2.44 -3.21 -17.73
N GLU A 22 2.37 -4.21 -16.84
CA GLU A 22 1.26 -5.18 -16.77
C GLU A 22 -0.06 -4.55 -16.30
N ILE A 23 0.00 -3.37 -15.68
CA ILE A 23 -1.18 -2.64 -15.17
C ILE A 23 -1.23 -1.26 -15.85
N PRO A 24 -2.44 -0.74 -16.21
CA PRO A 24 -2.59 0.61 -16.71
C PRO A 24 -1.88 1.64 -15.82
N ARG A 25 -1.09 2.52 -16.45
CA ARG A 25 -0.26 3.51 -15.74
C ARG A 25 -1.07 4.37 -14.78
N GLU A 26 -2.30 4.71 -15.13
CA GLU A 26 -3.20 5.49 -14.28
C GLU A 26 -3.57 4.76 -12.99
N PHE A 27 -3.78 3.45 -13.07
CA PHE A 27 -4.11 2.61 -11.90
C PHE A 27 -2.89 2.48 -10.99
N LEU A 28 -1.70 2.30 -11.58
CA LEU A 28 -0.45 2.31 -10.81
C LEU A 28 -0.25 3.63 -10.07
N ILE A 29 -0.39 4.77 -10.76
CA ILE A 29 -0.22 6.09 -10.15
C ILE A 29 -1.24 6.31 -9.03
N GLY A 30 -2.52 6.01 -9.27
CA GLY A 30 -3.55 6.18 -8.26
C GLY A 30 -3.36 5.27 -7.06
N MET A 31 -2.90 4.04 -7.25
CA MET A 31 -2.54 3.12 -6.17
C MET A 31 -1.38 3.69 -5.34
N CYS A 32 -0.30 4.14 -6.00
CA CYS A 32 0.83 4.76 -5.31
C CYS A 32 0.42 6.02 -4.54
N MET A 33 -0.47 6.85 -5.09
CA MET A 33 -1.04 8.00 -4.37
C MET A 33 -1.81 7.55 -3.13
N ARG A 34 -2.65 6.52 -3.23
CA ARG A 34 -3.42 5.99 -2.09
C ARG A 34 -2.51 5.48 -0.97
N VAL A 35 -1.47 4.71 -1.32
CA VAL A 35 -0.49 4.20 -0.36
C VAL A 35 0.31 5.35 0.27
N THR A 36 0.70 6.35 -0.54
CA THR A 36 1.38 7.56 -0.07
C THR A 36 0.53 8.31 0.95
N ASP A 37 -0.75 8.55 0.64
CA ASP A 37 -1.67 9.25 1.53
C ASP A 37 -1.82 8.54 2.87
N TYR A 38 -1.98 7.22 2.83
CA TYR A 38 -2.05 6.40 4.03
C TYR A 38 -0.79 6.59 4.89
N TYR A 39 0.40 6.38 4.31
CA TYR A 39 1.64 6.40 5.06
C TYR A 39 2.06 7.79 5.51
N TYR A 40 1.92 8.81 4.66
CA TYR A 40 2.22 10.19 5.03
C TYR A 40 1.39 10.63 6.23
N ASN A 41 0.11 10.26 6.28
CA ASN A 41 -0.77 10.53 7.42
C ASN A 41 -0.33 9.78 8.68
N GLN A 42 0.01 8.47 8.59
CA GLN A 42 0.48 7.70 9.75
C GLN A 42 1.82 8.25 10.28
N TYR A 43 2.79 8.46 9.39
CA TYR A 43 4.11 8.99 9.74
C TYR A 43 4.01 10.38 10.35
N SER A 44 3.19 11.27 9.78
CA SER A 44 2.96 12.61 10.34
C SER A 44 2.38 12.56 11.75
N ARG A 45 1.45 11.63 12.02
CA ARG A 45 0.87 11.44 13.36
C ARG A 45 1.91 10.91 14.33
N PHE A 46 2.65 9.86 13.95
CA PHE A 46 3.65 9.22 14.82
C PHE A 46 4.88 10.10 15.07
N HIS A 47 5.30 10.89 14.09
CA HIS A 47 6.37 11.89 14.26
C HIS A 47 6.01 12.93 15.32
N LYS A 48 4.74 13.34 15.42
CA LYS A 48 4.24 14.25 16.46
C LYS A 48 4.07 13.56 17.81
N GLN A 49 3.53 12.34 17.80
CA GLN A 49 3.18 11.60 19.02
C GLN A 49 4.42 11.03 19.75
N TYR A 50 5.46 10.64 19.00
CA TYR A 50 6.62 9.95 19.53
C TYR A 50 7.92 10.74 19.29
N PRO A 51 8.20 11.78 20.09
CA PRO A 51 9.35 12.67 19.88
C PRO A 51 10.71 11.94 19.90
N LYS A 52 10.82 10.85 20.68
CA LYS A 52 12.04 10.02 20.76
C LYS A 52 12.31 9.20 19.49
N SER A 53 11.31 9.06 18.61
CA SER A 53 11.36 8.23 17.40
C SER A 53 11.18 9.05 16.12
N GLN A 54 11.34 10.38 16.16
CA GLN A 54 11.15 11.25 15.00
C GLN A 54 11.96 10.81 13.78
N LYS A 55 13.20 10.34 13.99
CA LYS A 55 14.07 9.82 12.92
C LYS A 55 13.48 8.58 12.21
N ARG A 56 12.73 7.72 12.90
CA ARG A 56 12.06 6.56 12.29
C ARG A 56 10.96 7.00 11.33
N TYR A 57 10.24 8.06 11.70
CA TYR A 57 9.09 8.58 10.96
C TYR A 57 9.47 9.78 10.08
N SER A 58 10.75 10.00 9.80
CA SER A 58 11.19 11.12 8.97
C SER A 58 11.16 10.80 7.48
N THR A 59 11.33 9.53 7.09
CA THR A 59 11.42 9.09 5.69
C THR A 59 10.68 7.76 5.56
N PHE A 60 9.99 7.56 4.43
CA PHE A 60 9.29 6.30 4.18
C PHE A 60 10.26 5.10 4.16
N ASP A 61 9.92 4.05 4.89
CA ASP A 61 10.69 2.81 4.90
C ASP A 61 10.01 1.75 4.05
N LEU A 62 10.75 1.25 3.06
CA LEU A 62 10.28 0.22 2.14
C LEU A 62 9.80 -1.06 2.85
N LYS A 63 10.29 -1.35 4.07
CA LYS A 63 9.80 -2.48 4.86
C LYS A 63 8.32 -2.38 5.21
N ASP A 64 7.76 -1.17 5.25
CA ASP A 64 6.35 -0.98 5.53
C ASP A 64 5.48 -1.39 4.32
N ILE A 65 6.04 -1.55 3.12
CA ILE A 65 5.28 -2.06 1.96
C ILE A 65 4.77 -3.49 2.20
N ASP A 66 5.54 -4.31 2.92
CA ASP A 66 5.15 -5.69 3.23
C ASP A 66 4.16 -5.79 4.40
N HIS A 67 3.79 -4.66 5.01
CA HIS A 67 2.88 -4.63 6.14
C HIS A 67 1.43 -4.99 5.71
N PRO A 68 0.67 -5.78 6.49
CA PRO A 68 -0.70 -6.17 6.15
C PRO A 68 -1.64 -5.01 5.78
N SER A 69 -1.47 -3.84 6.41
CA SER A 69 -2.29 -2.67 6.05
C SER A 69 -1.94 -2.07 4.69
N THR A 70 -0.71 -2.25 4.17
CA THR A 70 -0.40 -1.91 2.78
C THR A 70 -1.15 -2.84 1.83
N LEU A 71 -1.07 -4.15 2.07
CA LEU A 71 -1.77 -5.16 1.27
C LEU A 71 -3.27 -4.84 1.22
N GLU A 72 -3.87 -4.55 2.37
CA GLU A 72 -5.27 -4.16 2.47
C GLU A 72 -5.57 -2.85 1.72
N THR A 73 -4.70 -1.85 1.79
CA THR A 73 -4.86 -0.56 1.09
C THR A 73 -4.82 -0.76 -0.43
N VAL A 74 -3.89 -1.57 -0.93
CA VAL A 74 -3.74 -1.89 -2.35
C VAL A 74 -4.96 -2.65 -2.88
N ILE A 75 -5.38 -3.69 -2.17
CA ILE A 75 -6.55 -4.50 -2.57
C ILE A 75 -7.82 -3.65 -2.61
N LYS A 76 -8.05 -2.82 -1.58
CA LYS A 76 -9.20 -1.90 -1.55
C LYS A 76 -9.17 -0.93 -2.71
N TYR A 77 -8.01 -0.36 -3.02
CA TYR A 77 -7.88 0.55 -4.17
C TYR A 77 -8.30 -0.13 -5.47
N PHE A 78 -7.77 -1.32 -5.77
CA PHE A 78 -8.12 -1.99 -7.01
C PHE A 78 -9.58 -2.46 -7.06
N LYS A 79 -10.18 -2.81 -5.91
CA LYS A 79 -11.63 -3.07 -5.84
C LYS A 79 -12.48 -1.86 -6.19
N GLU A 80 -12.06 -0.68 -5.76
CA GLU A 80 -12.75 0.59 -6.06
C GLU A 80 -12.60 0.98 -7.53
N VAL A 81 -11.45 0.69 -8.14
CA VAL A 81 -11.16 1.04 -9.55
C VAL A 81 -11.80 0.05 -10.53
N ASP A 82 -11.62 -1.25 -10.31
CA ASP A 82 -12.14 -2.30 -11.19
C ASP A 82 -12.41 -3.59 -10.39
N VAL A 83 -13.67 -3.73 -9.97
CA VAL A 83 -14.14 -4.89 -9.19
C VAL A 83 -14.02 -6.22 -9.94
N ASN A 84 -13.92 -6.22 -11.26
CA ASN A 84 -13.82 -7.47 -12.04
C ASN A 84 -12.37 -7.95 -12.14
N GLN A 85 -11.41 -7.02 -12.17
CA GLN A 85 -9.99 -7.32 -12.36
C GLN A 85 -9.12 -7.05 -11.12
N TYR A 86 -9.69 -6.64 -10.00
CA TYR A 86 -8.90 -6.28 -8.82
C TYR A 86 -7.97 -7.41 -8.34
N LEU A 87 -8.38 -8.67 -8.49
CA LEU A 87 -7.56 -9.83 -8.09
C LEU A 87 -6.30 -9.90 -8.94
N TYR A 88 -6.43 -9.73 -10.24
CA TYR A 88 -5.31 -9.71 -11.18
C TYR A 88 -4.37 -8.53 -10.88
N TYR A 89 -4.91 -7.32 -10.72
CA TYR A 89 -4.07 -6.15 -10.42
C TYR A 89 -3.39 -6.25 -9.04
N SER A 90 -4.09 -6.76 -8.03
CA SER A 90 -3.54 -6.94 -6.69
C SER A 90 -2.48 -8.04 -6.65
N SER A 91 -2.68 -9.13 -7.40
CA SER A 91 -1.76 -10.27 -7.44
C SER A 91 -0.40 -9.84 -8.00
N ILE A 92 -0.40 -9.13 -9.14
CA ILE A 92 0.82 -8.56 -9.74
C ILE A 92 1.48 -7.55 -8.79
N THR A 93 0.71 -6.58 -8.30
CA THR A 93 1.25 -5.48 -7.48
C THR A 93 1.89 -5.99 -6.18
N LEU A 94 1.28 -6.99 -5.55
CA LEU A 94 1.72 -7.54 -4.26
C LEU A 94 2.65 -8.74 -4.41
N LYS A 95 2.95 -9.18 -5.64
CA LYS A 95 3.68 -10.43 -5.93
C LYS A 95 3.07 -11.64 -5.23
N LEU A 96 1.74 -11.70 -5.22
CA LEU A 96 0.96 -12.80 -4.66
C LEU A 96 0.21 -13.49 -5.80
N THR A 97 -0.22 -14.72 -5.59
CA THR A 97 -1.24 -15.36 -6.43
C THR A 97 -2.63 -14.82 -6.09
N GLU A 98 -3.59 -14.93 -7.00
CA GLU A 98 -4.98 -14.52 -6.71
C GLU A 98 -5.60 -15.30 -5.54
N SER A 99 -5.20 -16.56 -5.35
CA SER A 99 -5.65 -17.39 -4.23
C SER A 99 -5.08 -16.89 -2.89
N GLU A 100 -3.83 -16.41 -2.89
CA GLU A 100 -3.21 -15.73 -1.74
C GLU A 100 -3.91 -14.44 -1.38
N VAL A 101 -4.28 -13.63 -2.38
CA VAL A 101 -5.06 -12.40 -2.17
C VAL A 101 -6.40 -12.75 -1.51
N LYS A 102 -7.16 -13.69 -2.08
CA LYS A 102 -8.45 -14.13 -1.50
C LYS A 102 -8.31 -14.66 -0.07
N ARG A 103 -7.25 -15.44 0.20
CA ARG A 103 -6.97 -15.98 1.53
C ARG A 103 -6.64 -14.88 2.52
N PHE A 104 -5.86 -13.88 2.11
CA PHE A 104 -5.59 -12.70 2.93
C PHE A 104 -6.91 -12.00 3.30
N GLU A 105 -7.75 -11.72 2.31
CA GLU A 105 -9.03 -11.03 2.57
C GLU A 105 -9.93 -11.81 3.53
N LYS A 106 -10.07 -13.12 3.33
CA LYS A 106 -10.83 -13.98 4.25
C LYS A 106 -10.26 -13.93 5.67
N SER A 107 -8.94 -14.03 5.82
CA SER A 107 -8.29 -13.98 7.13
C SER A 107 -8.53 -12.64 7.84
N ARG A 108 -8.66 -11.55 7.09
CA ARG A 108 -8.97 -10.22 7.62
C ARG A 108 -10.42 -10.11 8.03
N GLU A 109 -11.35 -10.61 7.21
CA GLU A 109 -12.77 -10.67 7.54
C GLU A 109 -13.00 -11.49 8.83
N ASP A 110 -12.38 -12.67 8.93
CA ASP A 110 -12.43 -13.50 10.13
C ASP A 110 -11.90 -12.75 11.36
N PHE A 111 -10.78 -12.03 11.23
CA PHE A 111 -10.23 -11.20 12.31
C PHE A 111 -11.18 -10.08 12.75
N TYR A 112 -11.83 -9.39 11.80
CA TYR A 112 -12.76 -8.31 12.12
C TYR A 112 -14.05 -8.84 12.76
N ASN A 113 -14.51 -10.03 12.39
CA ASN A 113 -15.70 -10.66 12.97
C ASN A 113 -15.47 -11.25 14.37
N MET A 114 -14.22 -11.28 14.87
CA MET A 114 -13.89 -11.72 16.24
C MET A 114 -14.10 -10.62 17.30
N PHE A 115 -14.33 -9.37 16.90
CA PHE A 115 -14.50 -8.22 17.78
C PHE A 115 -15.85 -7.52 17.54
#